data_AF-A0A6V8DJC5-F1
#
_entry.id   AF-A0A6V8DJC5-F1
#
_cell.length_a   1.000
_cell.length_b   1.000
_cell.length_c   1.000
_cell.angle_alpha   90.00
_cell.angle_beta   90.00
_cell.angle_gamma   90.00
#
_symmetry.space_group_name_H-M   'P 1'
#
loop_
_entity.id
_entity.type
_entity.pdbx_description
1 polymer ?
#
loop_
_entity_poly.entity_id
_entity_poly.type
_entity_poly.pdbx_seq_one_letter_code
_entity_poly.pdbx_strand_id
1 'polypeptide(L)'
;LAKIYGSQIEEQMRAEAQRRIDENHDEDELRRLRNLSLISLIEENNSDIIPALMARLGPVRAALDGHGGGLILSSWEFQGGNGARKSLSLVIDLDGACVSCGAAPGTLKGIQDDLLMDEEVGRVRFSSSMLEWFDEIQKEFVLKFGEVTFI
;
A
#
# COMPACT_ATOMS: atom_id res chain seq x y z
N LEU A 1 14.56 -26.09 11.30
CA LEU A 1 13.11 -26.36 11.52
C LEU A 1 12.30 -25.07 11.61
N ALA A 2 12.51 -24.18 12.59
CA ALA A 2 11.69 -22.96 12.76
C ALA A 2 11.58 -22.06 11.50
N LYS A 3 12.66 -21.85 10.76
CA LYS A 3 12.65 -21.08 9.49
C LYS A 3 11.84 -21.74 8.36
N ILE A 4 11.86 -23.07 8.28
CA ILE A 4 11.12 -23.84 7.25
C ILE A 4 9.62 -23.80 7.55
N TYR A 5 9.24 -23.93 8.83
CA TYR A 5 7.85 -23.77 9.25
C TYR A 5 7.36 -22.33 9.04
N GLY A 6 8.20 -21.33 9.34
CA GLY A 6 7.88 -19.93 9.07
C GLY A 6 7.58 -19.67 7.59
N SER A 7 8.45 -20.13 6.68
CA SER A 7 8.24 -19.94 5.23
C SER A 7 6.99 -20.66 4.72
N GLN A 8 6.67 -21.85 5.23
CA GLN A 8 5.45 -22.57 4.86
C GLN A 8 4.18 -21.83 5.31
N ILE A 9 4.20 -21.26 6.52
CA ILE A 9 3.08 -20.46 7.03
C ILE A 9 2.92 -19.18 6.19
N GLU A 10 4.00 -18.48 5.86
CA GLU A 10 3.95 -17.30 4.98
C GLU A 10 3.38 -17.62 3.60
N GLU A 11 3.78 -18.74 2.99
CA GLU A 11 3.27 -19.16 1.69
C GLU A 11 1.78 -19.49 1.75
N GLN A 12 1.32 -20.19 2.78
CA GLN A 12 -0.10 -20.47 3.00
C GLN A 12 -0.92 -19.19 3.23
N MET A 13 -0.40 -18.25 4.02
CA MET A 13 -1.05 -16.96 4.24
C MET A 13 -1.15 -16.14 2.95
N ARG A 14 -0.10 -16.13 2.13
CA ARG A 14 -0.12 -15.48 0.81
C ARG A 14 -1.16 -16.10 -0.12
N ALA A 15 -1.23 -17.43 -0.17
CA ALA A 15 -2.21 -18.14 -1.00
C ALA A 15 -3.65 -17.84 -0.58
N GLU A 16 -3.93 -17.83 0.72
CA GLU A 16 -5.26 -17.47 1.24
C GLU A 16 -5.60 -16.00 0.98
N ALA A 17 -4.65 -15.08 1.14
CA ALA A 17 -4.86 -13.67 0.82
C ALA A 17 -5.16 -13.47 -0.67
N GLN A 18 -4.40 -14.13 -1.55
CA GLN A 18 -4.64 -14.07 -3.00
C GLN A 18 -6.02 -14.61 -3.36
N ARG A 19 -6.40 -15.76 -2.80
CA ARG A 19 -7.73 -16.34 -3.01
C ARG A 19 -8.85 -15.36 -2.64
N ARG A 20 -8.75 -14.66 -1.52
CA ARG A 20 -9.75 -13.66 -1.11
C ARG A 20 -9.83 -12.48 -2.06
N ILE A 21 -8.70 -12.05 -2.63
CA ILE A 21 -8.68 -10.99 -3.63
C ILE A 21 -9.43 -11.47 -4.88
N ASP A 22 -9.10 -12.66 -5.37
CA ASP A 22 -9.69 -13.24 -6.58
C ASP A 22 -11.20 -13.54 -6.41
N GLU A 23 -11.66 -13.89 -5.20
CA GLU A 23 -13.08 -14.13 -4.91
C GLU A 23 -13.91 -12.83 -4.84
N ASN A 24 -13.28 -11.68 -4.54
CA ASN A 24 -13.99 -10.42 -4.30
C ASN A 24 -13.81 -9.37 -5.41
N HIS A 25 -12.88 -9.59 -6.35
CA HIS A 25 -12.55 -8.65 -7.41
C HIS A 25 -12.58 -9.31 -8.78
N ASP A 26 -13.01 -8.55 -9.79
CA ASP A 26 -12.95 -8.99 -11.18
C ASP A 26 -11.49 -8.99 -11.67
N GLU A 27 -11.03 -10.15 -12.14
CA GLU A 27 -9.65 -10.32 -12.62
C GLU A 27 -9.34 -9.43 -13.83
N ASP A 28 -10.29 -9.25 -14.75
CA ASP A 28 -10.10 -8.42 -15.94
C ASP A 28 -9.99 -6.94 -15.55
N GLU A 29 -10.77 -6.50 -14.56
CA GLU A 29 -10.68 -5.14 -14.02
C GLU A 29 -9.37 -4.91 -13.27
N LEU A 30 -8.92 -5.87 -12.44
CA LEU A 30 -7.62 -5.77 -11.77
C LEU A 30 -6.47 -5.70 -12.79
N ARG A 31 -6.54 -6.50 -13.87
CA ARG A 31 -5.57 -6.45 -14.96
C ARG A 31 -5.59 -5.09 -15.65
N ARG A 32 -6.78 -4.53 -15.94
CA ARG A 32 -6.91 -3.18 -16.50
C ARG A 32 -6.23 -2.15 -15.61
N LEU A 33 -6.58 -2.13 -14.31
CA LEU A 33 -6.08 -1.18 -13.31
C LEU A 33 -4.55 -1.26 -13.10
N ARG A 34 -3.98 -2.46 -13.07
CA ARG A 34 -2.52 -2.66 -12.97
C ARG A 34 -1.76 -2.15 -14.19
N ASN A 35 -2.39 -2.15 -15.36
CA ASN A 35 -1.78 -1.68 -16.61
C ASN A 35 -1.92 -0.16 -16.85
N LEU A 36 -2.66 0.55 -16.00
CA LEU A 36 -2.75 2.02 -16.09
C LEU A 36 -1.44 2.66 -15.59
N SER A 37 -0.97 3.69 -16.28
CA SER A 37 0.13 4.55 -15.81
C SER A 37 -0.36 5.41 -14.64
N LEU A 38 0.28 5.29 -13.49
CA LEU A 38 0.00 6.10 -12.31
C LEU A 38 0.31 7.57 -12.57
N ILE A 39 1.37 7.86 -13.32
CA ILE A 39 1.73 9.22 -13.72
C ILE A 39 0.60 9.85 -14.53
N SER A 40 0.11 9.16 -15.57
CA SER A 40 -0.99 9.67 -16.40
C SER A 40 -2.27 9.87 -15.58
N LEU A 41 -2.63 8.91 -14.72
CA LEU A 41 -3.81 9.02 -13.86
C LEU A 41 -3.74 10.26 -12.94
N ILE A 42 -2.56 10.55 -12.39
CA ILE A 42 -2.33 11.73 -11.55
C ILE A 42 -2.42 13.03 -12.36
N GLU A 43 -1.78 13.09 -13.54
CA GLU A 43 -1.79 14.31 -14.38
C GLU A 43 -3.19 14.64 -14.90
N GLU A 44 -3.99 13.62 -15.20
CA GLU A 44 -5.36 13.75 -15.68
C GLU A 44 -6.38 13.92 -14.54
N ASN A 45 -5.95 13.84 -13.28
CA ASN A 45 -6.82 13.82 -12.10
C ASN A 45 -7.93 12.76 -12.22
N ASN A 46 -7.54 11.56 -12.67
CA ASN A 46 -8.43 10.45 -12.95
C ASN A 46 -8.84 9.74 -11.66
N SER A 47 -10.13 9.40 -11.54
CA SER A 47 -10.70 8.69 -10.37
C SER A 47 -10.13 7.30 -10.16
N ASP A 48 -9.53 6.69 -11.18
CA ASP A 48 -8.93 5.35 -11.10
C ASP A 48 -7.61 5.33 -10.32
N ILE A 49 -7.06 6.47 -9.86
CA ILE A 49 -5.77 6.49 -9.15
C ILE A 49 -5.77 5.62 -7.88
N ILE A 50 -6.81 5.70 -7.05
CA ILE A 50 -6.90 4.89 -5.83
C ILE A 50 -7.13 3.41 -6.17
N PRO A 51 -8.09 3.03 -7.04
CA PRO A 51 -8.21 1.66 -7.54
C PRO A 51 -6.92 1.09 -8.14
N ALA A 52 -6.18 1.89 -8.90
CA ALA A 52 -4.93 1.49 -9.53
C ALA A 52 -3.82 1.23 -8.49
N LEU A 53 -3.66 2.11 -7.50
CA LEU A 53 -2.74 1.89 -6.38
C LEU A 53 -3.10 0.64 -5.58
N MET A 54 -4.40 0.47 -5.30
CA MET A 54 -4.92 -0.69 -4.61
C MET A 54 -4.69 -2.01 -5.38
N ALA A 55 -4.80 -2.01 -6.70
CA ALA A 55 -4.60 -3.20 -7.53
C ALA A 55 -3.13 -3.67 -7.59
N ARG A 56 -2.18 -2.84 -7.13
CA ARG A 56 -0.75 -3.16 -7.01
C ARG A 56 -0.39 -3.82 -5.68
N LEU A 57 -1.29 -3.74 -4.69
CA LEU A 57 -1.09 -4.36 -3.40
C LEU A 57 -1.28 -5.87 -3.49
N GLY A 58 -0.39 -6.61 -2.83
CA GLY A 58 -0.44 -8.05 -2.69
C GLY A 58 -1.26 -8.47 -1.45
N PRO A 59 -0.73 -9.32 -0.56
CA PRO A 59 -1.49 -9.83 0.60
C PRO A 59 -2.10 -8.77 1.51
N VAL A 60 -1.47 -7.58 1.60
CA VAL A 60 -1.99 -6.46 2.39
C VAL A 60 -3.33 -5.94 1.87
N ARG A 61 -3.63 -6.09 0.57
CA ARG A 61 -4.92 -5.75 -0.02
C ARG A 61 -6.07 -6.50 0.66
N ALA A 62 -5.90 -7.81 0.88
CA ALA A 62 -6.94 -8.63 1.52
C ALA A 62 -7.24 -8.17 2.96
N ALA A 63 -6.22 -7.67 3.67
CA ALA A 63 -6.37 -7.11 5.01
C ALA A 63 -7.08 -5.75 5.00
N LEU A 64 -6.84 -4.91 3.98
CA LEU A 64 -7.53 -3.64 3.79
C LEU A 64 -9.01 -3.87 3.44
N ASP A 65 -9.30 -4.75 2.48
CA ASP A 65 -10.66 -5.11 2.07
C ASP A 65 -11.46 -5.70 3.24
N GLY A 66 -10.86 -6.63 4.00
CA GLY A 66 -11.52 -7.34 5.11
C GLY A 66 -11.92 -6.45 6.29
N HIS A 67 -11.31 -5.28 6.44
CA HIS A 67 -11.66 -4.29 7.48
C HIS A 67 -12.39 -3.07 6.91
N GLY A 68 -12.77 -3.08 5.62
CA GLY A 68 -13.45 -1.96 4.97
C GLY A 68 -12.60 -0.69 4.93
N GLY A 69 -11.28 -0.83 4.79
CA GLY A 69 -10.35 0.29 4.65
C GLY A 69 -9.81 0.44 3.23
N GLY A 70 -9.20 1.59 2.98
CA GLY A 70 -8.68 1.98 1.67
C GLY A 70 -7.34 2.69 1.77
N LEU A 71 -6.68 2.89 0.62
CA LEU A 71 -5.63 3.90 0.52
C LEU A 71 -6.25 5.26 0.21
N ILE A 72 -5.65 6.30 0.77
CA ILE A 72 -5.84 7.70 0.39
C ILE A 72 -4.50 8.20 -0.14
N LEU A 73 -4.51 8.87 -1.28
CA LEU A 73 -3.33 9.59 -1.78
C LEU A 73 -3.37 11.02 -1.23
N SER A 74 -2.69 11.28 -0.12
CA SER A 74 -2.69 12.59 0.55
C SER A 74 -1.98 13.66 -0.29
N SER A 75 -0.83 13.30 -0.86
CA SER A 75 -0.08 14.14 -1.77
C SER A 75 0.88 13.32 -2.60
N TRP A 76 1.40 13.93 -3.66
CA TRP A 76 2.37 13.30 -4.54
C TRP A 76 3.30 14.38 -5.12
N GLU A 77 4.49 13.96 -5.50
CA GLU A 77 5.47 14.81 -6.20
C GLU A 77 6.11 14.01 -7.34
N PHE A 78 6.37 14.67 -8.46
CA PHE A 78 7.22 14.09 -9.50
C PHE A 78 8.69 14.24 -9.13
N GLN A 79 9.41 13.13 -9.15
CA GLN A 79 10.85 13.07 -9.05
C GLN A 79 11.46 12.75 -10.41
N GLY A 80 12.67 13.24 -10.65
CA GLY A 80 13.37 13.11 -11.92
C GLY A 80 13.42 14.44 -12.66
N GLY A 81 14.64 14.96 -12.81
CA GLY A 81 14.98 16.14 -13.59
C GLY A 81 16.31 15.92 -14.30
N ASN A 82 16.51 16.59 -15.44
CA ASN A 82 17.68 16.46 -16.33
C ASN A 82 18.02 15.01 -16.72
N GLY A 83 17.15 14.38 -17.53
CA GLY A 83 17.45 13.12 -18.22
C GLY A 83 17.16 11.83 -17.44
N ALA A 84 16.75 11.91 -16.17
CA ALA A 84 16.25 10.76 -15.41
C ALA A 84 14.80 10.43 -15.76
N ARG A 85 14.42 9.14 -15.70
CA ARG A 85 13.02 8.70 -15.85
C ARG A 85 12.17 9.34 -14.75
N LYS A 86 11.05 9.94 -15.15
CA LYS A 86 10.07 10.53 -14.23
C LYS A 86 9.52 9.43 -13.32
N SER A 87 9.47 9.70 -12.02
CA SER A 87 8.96 8.77 -11.00
C SER A 87 8.13 9.52 -9.97
N LEU A 88 7.30 8.80 -9.23
CA LEU A 88 6.37 9.32 -8.24
C LEU A 88 6.95 9.18 -6.83
N SER A 89 6.80 10.25 -6.08
CA SER A 89 6.93 10.26 -4.63
C SER A 89 5.55 10.39 -4.03
N LEU A 90 5.05 9.31 -3.43
CA LEU A 90 3.70 9.25 -2.90
C LEU A 90 3.69 9.49 -1.39
N VAL A 91 2.66 10.18 -0.91
CA VAL A 91 2.32 10.29 0.50
C VAL A 91 0.94 9.64 0.67
N ILE A 92 0.94 8.52 1.36
CA ILE A 92 -0.23 7.65 1.53
C ILE A 92 -0.81 7.86 2.93
N ASP A 93 -2.14 7.86 2.99
CA ASP A 93 -2.92 7.78 4.21
C ASP A 93 -3.88 6.58 4.07
N LEU A 94 -4.53 6.18 5.14
CA LEU A 94 -5.43 5.03 5.18
C LEU A 94 -6.84 5.52 5.55
N ASP A 95 -7.83 5.03 4.80
CA ASP A 95 -9.25 5.27 5.11
C ASP A 95 -9.83 4.14 5.98
N GLY A 96 -10.85 4.47 6.76
CA GLY A 96 -11.73 3.53 7.45
C GLY A 96 -11.15 2.90 8.73
N ALA A 97 -11.61 1.68 9.04
CA ALA A 97 -11.24 0.96 10.26
C ALA A 97 -9.78 0.44 10.27
N CYS A 98 -9.06 0.58 9.16
CA CYS A 98 -7.65 0.22 9.05
C CYS A 98 -6.74 1.13 9.89
N VAL A 99 -7.18 2.33 10.26
CA VAL A 99 -6.37 3.17 11.15
C VAL A 99 -6.42 2.66 12.60
N SER A 100 -7.52 2.04 13.05
CA SER A 100 -7.65 1.58 14.44
C SER A 100 -7.21 0.12 14.66
N CYS A 101 -7.24 -0.73 13.61
CA CYS A 101 -6.79 -2.13 13.69
C CYS A 101 -5.64 -2.48 12.73
N GLY A 102 -5.39 -1.68 11.69
CA GLY A 102 -4.65 -2.07 10.49
C GLY A 102 -3.27 -1.44 10.29
N ALA A 103 -2.87 -0.43 11.06
CA ALA A 103 -1.50 0.11 11.00
C ALA A 103 -0.51 -0.72 11.84
N ALA A 104 -0.64 -2.04 11.79
CA ALA A 104 0.44 -2.90 12.22
C ALA A 104 1.69 -2.52 11.38
N PRO A 105 2.88 -2.42 11.98
CA PRO A 105 4.13 -2.13 11.28
C PRO A 105 4.30 -2.88 9.96
N GLY A 106 3.97 -4.17 9.95
CA GLY A 106 4.05 -5.02 8.77
C GLY A 106 3.09 -4.63 7.64
N THR A 107 1.92 -4.07 7.94
CA THR A 107 0.96 -3.62 6.91
C THR A 107 1.49 -2.38 6.19
N LEU A 108 1.98 -1.38 6.92
CA LEU A 108 2.54 -0.17 6.32
C LEU A 108 3.77 -0.49 5.48
N LYS A 109 4.63 -1.36 6.01
CA LYS A 109 5.80 -1.86 5.28
C LYS A 109 5.40 -2.63 4.03
N GLY A 110 4.40 -3.50 4.10
CA GLY A 110 3.88 -4.24 2.94
C GLY A 110 3.28 -3.31 1.87
N ILE A 111 2.51 -2.29 2.26
CA ILE A 111 2.00 -1.28 1.33
C ILE A 111 3.16 -0.55 0.64
N GLN A 112 4.16 -0.11 1.40
CA GLN A 112 5.35 0.53 0.84
C GLN A 112 6.07 -0.40 -0.15
N ASP A 113 6.32 -1.65 0.24
CA ASP A 113 7.09 -2.58 -0.56
C ASP A 113 6.36 -2.98 -1.85
N ASP A 114 5.04 -3.21 -1.79
CA ASP A 114 4.22 -3.54 -2.95
C ASP A 114 4.15 -2.35 -3.94
N LEU A 115 3.93 -1.13 -3.44
CA LEU A 115 3.89 0.06 -4.30
C LEU A 115 5.25 0.37 -4.95
N LEU A 116 6.35 0.12 -4.24
CA LEU A 116 7.71 0.28 -4.78
C LEU A 116 8.08 -0.77 -5.83
N MET A 117 7.26 -1.80 -6.04
CA MET A 117 7.46 -2.74 -7.16
C MET A 117 7.03 -2.13 -8.52
N ASP A 118 6.20 -1.08 -8.50
CA ASP A 118 5.83 -0.37 -9.72
C ASP A 118 6.97 0.54 -10.19
N GLU A 119 7.33 0.45 -11.47
CA GLU A 119 8.45 1.20 -12.05
C GLU A 119 8.25 2.72 -12.08
N GLU A 120 7.02 3.20 -11.95
CA GLU A 120 6.70 4.62 -11.86
C GLU A 120 6.78 5.15 -10.44
N VAL A 121 6.94 4.30 -9.40
CA VAL A 121 6.98 4.72 -8.00
C VAL A 121 8.42 4.69 -7.48
N GLY A 122 8.99 5.87 -7.22
CA GLY A 122 10.35 6.02 -6.69
C GLY A 122 10.41 6.12 -5.17
N ARG A 123 9.32 6.54 -4.52
CA ARG A 123 9.26 6.71 -3.06
C ARG A 123 7.84 6.62 -2.55
N VAL A 124 7.67 5.99 -1.40
CA VAL A 124 6.42 5.97 -0.63
C VAL A 124 6.70 6.47 0.78
N ARG A 125 5.86 7.38 1.26
CA ARG A 125 5.82 7.86 2.65
C ARG A 125 4.38 7.85 3.12
N PHE A 126 4.20 8.08 4.41
CA PHE A 126 2.93 8.02 5.07
C PHE A 126 2.59 9.36 5.71
N SER A 127 1.32 9.74 5.70
CA SER A 127 0.89 10.98 6.34
C SER A 127 0.99 10.87 7.87
N SER A 128 1.57 11.87 8.51
CA SER A 128 1.61 11.98 9.98
C SER A 128 0.22 12.13 10.61
N SER A 129 -0.81 12.52 9.84
CA SER A 129 -2.21 12.52 10.27
C SER A 129 -2.65 11.15 10.82
N MET A 130 -2.13 10.05 10.26
CA MET A 130 -2.43 8.70 10.74
C MET A 130 -2.03 8.51 12.20
N LEU A 131 -0.96 9.17 12.64
CA LEU A 131 -0.49 9.06 14.02
C LEU A 131 -1.48 9.69 15.00
N GLU A 132 -2.39 10.55 14.57
CA GLU A 132 -3.38 11.18 15.46
C GLU A 132 -4.40 10.17 16.00
N TRP A 133 -4.61 9.08 15.28
CA TRP A 133 -5.58 8.03 15.60
C TRP A 133 -5.04 6.95 16.55
N PHE A 134 -3.73 6.93 16.77
CA PHE A 134 -3.07 6.00 17.68
C PHE A 134 -3.00 6.54 19.10
N ASP A 135 -2.99 5.65 20.08
CA ASP A 135 -2.51 5.99 21.41
C ASP A 135 -0.97 6.10 21.45
N GLU A 136 -0.41 6.55 22.58
CA GLU A 136 1.03 6.79 22.72
C GLU A 136 1.88 5.53 22.49
N ILE A 137 1.41 4.36 22.96
CA ILE A 137 2.13 3.09 22.83
C ILE A 137 2.12 2.63 21.37
N GLN A 138 0.97 2.73 20.71
CA GLN A 138 0.82 2.40 19.30
C GLN A 138 1.69 3.31 18.41
N LYS A 139 1.75 4.62 18.69
CA LYS A 139 2.65 5.55 17.98
C LYS A 139 4.11 5.15 18.13
N GLU A 140 4.56 4.90 19.36
CA GLU A 140 5.95 4.49 19.62
C GLU A 140 6.27 3.19 18.86
N PHE A 141 5.35 2.22 18.90
CA PHE A 141 5.52 0.94 18.23
C PHE A 141 5.64 1.08 16.71
N VAL A 142 4.75 1.84 16.07
CA VAL A 142 4.76 2.06 14.63
C VAL A 142 5.98 2.87 14.18
N LEU A 143 6.38 3.90 14.92
CA LEU A 143 7.58 4.68 14.60
C LEU A 143 8.87 3.87 14.74
N LYS A 144 8.90 2.94 15.70
CA LYS A 144 10.10 2.13 15.97
C LYS A 144 10.23 0.92 15.05
N PHE A 145 9.12 0.26 14.72
CA PHE A 145 9.13 -1.02 14.01
C PHE A 145 8.50 -0.97 12.62
N GLY A 146 7.86 0.15 12.23
CA GLY A 146 7.20 0.31 10.93
C GLY A 146 8.14 0.26 9.74
N GLU A 147 9.41 0.66 9.92
CA GLU A 147 10.39 0.77 8.82
C GLU A 147 9.89 1.62 7.62
N VAL A 148 9.03 2.59 7.93
CA VAL A 148 8.43 3.53 6.98
C VAL A 148 8.65 4.97 7.45
N THR A 149 8.53 5.92 6.52
CA THR A 149 8.70 7.35 6.84
C THR A 149 7.34 8.05 6.94
N PHE A 150 7.11 8.75 8.06
CA PHE A 150 5.98 9.66 8.23
C PHE A 150 6.41 11.10 7.94
N ILE A 151 5.55 11.89 7.29
CA ILE A 151 5.80 13.32 7.00
C ILE A 151 4.60 14.22 7.30
#